data_AF-A0A2A8PN96-F1
#
_entry.id   AF-A0A2A8PN96-F1
#
_cell.length_a   1.000
_cell.length_b   1.000
_cell.length_c   1.000
_cell.angle_alpha   90.00
_cell.angle_beta   90.00
_cell.angle_gamma   90.00
#
_symmetry.space_group_name_H-M   'P 1'
#
loop_
_entity.id
_entity.type
_entity.pdbx_description
1 polymer ?
#
loop_
_entity_poly.entity_id
_entity_poly.type
_entity_poly.pdbx_seq_one_letter_code
_entity_poly.pdbx_strand_id
1 'polypeptide(L)'
;AKKFSVYWGANDTTLKKGVGMFVSDSTTTPSESGGHTVLSGHRDTIFTTLGELKEMDNLIVEDNNKVYTYEIHKMWITNADDRTVIVKKEKP
;
A
#
# COMPACT_ATOMS: atom_id res chain seq x y z
N ALA A 1 -16.18 -4.37 -6.67
CA ALA A 1 -14.81 -4.05 -6.23
C ALA A 1 -14.73 -2.58 -5.86
N LYS A 2 -14.23 -2.23 -4.67
CA LYS A 2 -13.96 -0.83 -4.30
C LYS A 2 -12.64 -0.41 -4.95
N LYS A 3 -12.61 0.75 -5.60
CA LYS A 3 -11.42 1.30 -6.26
C LYS A 3 -11.00 2.57 -5.53
N PHE A 4 -9.70 2.74 -5.34
CA PHE A 4 -9.14 3.88 -4.64
C PHE A 4 -8.05 4.52 -5.48
N SER A 5 -8.03 5.86 -5.50
CA SER A 5 -6.95 6.59 -6.13
C SER A 5 -5.72 6.56 -5.21
N VAL A 6 -4.61 6.10 -5.78
CA VAL A 6 -3.30 6.17 -5.16
C VAL A 6 -2.64 7.47 -5.59
N TYR A 7 -2.11 8.20 -4.62
CA TYR A 7 -1.43 9.47 -4.82
C TYR A 7 0.01 9.36 -4.37
N TRP A 8 0.87 10.15 -4.98
CA TRP A 8 2.29 10.19 -4.63
C TRP A 8 2.51 10.94 -3.32
N GLY A 9 3.22 10.32 -2.38
CA GLY A 9 3.49 10.86 -1.05
C GLY A 9 2.40 10.54 -0.02
N ALA A 10 2.81 10.42 1.24
CA ALA A 10 1.93 10.08 2.37
C ALA A 10 1.65 11.31 3.27
N ASN A 11 1.52 12.50 2.68
CA ASN A 11 1.21 13.72 3.43
C ASN A 11 -0.26 13.76 3.86
N ASP A 12 -0.56 14.47 4.95
CA ASP A 12 -1.90 14.55 5.55
C ASP A 12 -3.00 15.02 4.56
N THR A 13 -2.66 15.96 3.67
CA THR A 13 -3.54 16.43 2.60
C THR A 13 -3.83 15.38 1.53
N THR A 14 -2.90 14.45 1.31
CA THR A 14 -3.04 13.32 0.39
C THR A 14 -3.89 12.22 1.01
N LEU A 15 -3.64 11.88 2.28
CA LEU A 15 -4.36 10.85 3.02
C LEU A 15 -5.84 11.20 3.26
N LYS A 16 -6.19 12.50 3.24
CA LYS A 16 -7.58 12.97 3.24
C LYS A 16 -8.33 12.67 1.93
N LYS A 17 -7.61 12.55 0.81
CA LYS A 17 -8.19 12.33 -0.52
C LYS A 17 -8.17 10.87 -0.95
N GLY A 18 -7.19 10.11 -0.47
CA GLY A 18 -6.82 8.86 -1.10
C GLY A 18 -5.80 8.04 -0.31
N VAL A 19 -5.31 7.01 -0.99
CA VAL A 19 -4.19 6.20 -0.51
C VAL A 19 -2.92 6.95 -0.89
N GLY A 20 -2.07 7.25 0.09
CA GLY A 20 -0.76 7.86 -0.15
C GLY A 20 0.31 6.78 -0.31
N MET A 21 1.07 6.81 -1.38
CA MET A 21 2.25 5.96 -1.52
C MET A 21 3.39 6.56 -0.69
N PHE A 22 3.91 5.79 0.26
CA PHE A 22 5.06 6.21 1.04
C PHE A 22 6.32 6.09 0.19
N VAL A 23 7.08 7.18 0.13
CA VAL A 23 8.30 7.30 -0.69
C VAL A 23 9.49 7.49 0.25
N SER A 24 10.41 6.54 0.19
CA SER A 24 11.67 6.52 0.92
C SER A 24 12.71 5.77 0.09
N ASP A 25 13.99 5.89 0.45
CA ASP A 25 15.10 5.19 -0.22
C ASP A 25 14.94 3.66 -0.25
N SER A 26 14.10 3.10 0.62
CA SER A 26 13.85 1.65 0.75
C SER A 26 12.54 1.17 0.12
N THR A 27 11.71 2.09 -0.38
CA THR A 27 10.41 1.76 -1.00
C THR A 27 10.39 2.10 -2.47
N THR A 28 9.71 1.28 -3.28
CA THR A 28 9.62 1.47 -4.73
C THR A 28 8.16 1.62 -5.16
N THR A 29 7.97 2.17 -6.35
CA THR A 29 6.70 2.04 -7.06
C THR A 29 6.40 0.57 -7.36
N PRO A 30 5.13 0.20 -7.59
CA PRO A 30 4.74 -1.13 -8.02
C PRO A 30 5.55 -1.53 -9.25
N SER A 31 6.26 -2.65 -9.17
CA SER A 31 7.07 -3.16 -10.27
C SER A 31 7.06 -4.69 -10.26
N GLU A 32 7.01 -5.30 -11.45
CA GLU A 32 7.14 -6.76 -11.61
C GLU A 32 8.56 -7.25 -11.24
N SER A 33 9.55 -6.37 -11.34
CA SER A 33 10.97 -6.61 -11.04
C SER A 33 11.32 -6.61 -9.55
N GLY A 34 10.33 -6.44 -8.67
CA GLY A 34 10.50 -6.42 -7.22
C GLY A 34 10.58 -5.02 -6.61
N GLY A 35 10.75 -4.99 -5.28
CA GLY A 35 10.71 -3.77 -4.46
C GLY A 35 9.55 -3.76 -3.48
N HIS A 36 9.60 -2.85 -2.50
CA HIS A 36 8.61 -2.76 -1.44
C HIS A 36 7.75 -1.52 -1.64
N THR A 37 6.50 -1.71 -2.06
CA THR A 37 5.53 -0.62 -2.14
C THR A 37 4.79 -0.51 -0.82
N VAL A 38 4.87 0.66 -0.19
CA VAL A 38 4.16 0.95 1.05
C VAL A 38 3.02 1.92 0.75
N LEU A 39 1.80 1.50 1.07
CA LEU A 39 0.58 2.28 0.92
C LEU A 39 0.09 2.73 2.29
N SER A 40 -0.12 4.03 2.46
CA SER A 40 -0.60 4.69 3.67
C SER A 40 -1.99 5.24 3.46
N GLY A 41 -2.83 5.21 4.50
CA GLY A 41 -4.18 5.75 4.44
C GLY A 41 -4.74 5.93 5.84
N HIS A 42 -5.70 6.84 5.98
CA HIS A 42 -6.34 7.09 7.26
C HIS A 42 -7.46 6.08 7.50
N ARG A 43 -7.61 5.61 8.75
CA ARG A 43 -8.71 4.73 9.16
C ARG A 43 -10.06 5.35 8.83
N ASP A 44 -10.17 6.66 8.94
CA ASP A 44 -11.43 7.39 8.77
C ASP A 44 -11.90 7.54 7.32
N THR A 45 -11.05 7.23 6.34
CA THR A 45 -11.37 7.39 4.91
C THR A 45 -11.43 6.05 4.19
N ILE A 46 -10.29 5.36 4.06
CA ILE A 46 -10.13 4.27 3.08
C ILE A 46 -9.76 2.95 3.74
N PHE A 47 -9.17 3.03 4.93
CA PHE A 47 -8.73 1.86 5.66
C PHE A 47 -9.87 1.09 6.34
N THR A 48 -11.07 1.67 6.47
CA THR A 48 -12.26 0.92 6.93
C THR A 48 -12.49 -0.35 6.11
N THR A 49 -12.23 -0.29 4.81
CA THR A 49 -12.41 -1.43 3.89
C THR A 49 -11.20 -2.35 3.79
N LEU A 50 -10.00 -1.86 4.10
CA LEU A 50 -8.83 -2.73 4.24
C LEU A 50 -8.98 -3.68 5.43
N GLY A 51 -9.73 -3.30 6.46
CA GLY A 51 -10.08 -4.18 7.57
C GLY A 51 -11.00 -5.35 7.20
N GLU A 52 -11.66 -5.31 6.04
CA GLU A 52 -12.49 -6.42 5.53
C GLU A 52 -11.68 -7.43 4.70
N LEU A 53 -10.46 -7.07 4.29
CA LEU A 53 -9.59 -7.94 3.51
C LEU A 53 -9.13 -9.13 4.35
N LYS A 54 -8.81 -10.23 3.67
CA LYS A 54 -8.29 -11.46 4.24
C LYS A 54 -7.01 -11.89 3.53
N GLU A 55 -6.26 -12.78 4.18
CA GLU A 55 -5.19 -13.49 3.49
C GLU A 55 -5.77 -14.22 2.27
N MET A 56 -4.99 -14.29 1.18
CA MET A 56 -5.36 -14.76 -0.15
C MET A 56 -6.29 -13.84 -0.96
N ASP A 57 -6.70 -12.69 -0.43
CA ASP A 57 -7.37 -11.68 -1.25
C ASP A 57 -6.38 -11.05 -2.24
N ASN A 58 -6.91 -10.68 -3.41
CA ASN A 58 -6.13 -10.04 -4.47
C ASN A 58 -6.25 -8.51 -4.39
N LEU A 59 -5.11 -7.84 -4.32
CA LEU A 59 -4.98 -6.39 -4.44
C LEU A 59 -4.54 -6.05 -5.87
N ILE A 60 -5.39 -5.33 -6.60
CA ILE A 60 -5.10 -4.89 -7.96
C ILE A 60 -4.66 -3.43 -7.92
N VAL A 61 -3.43 -3.17 -8.35
CA VAL A 61 -2.85 -1.82 -8.46
C VAL A 61 -2.69 -1.48 -9.94
N GLU A 62 -3.25 -0.36 -10.36
CA GLU A 62 -3.13 0.13 -11.74
C GLU A 62 -2.23 1.36 -11.76
N ASP A 63 -1.15 1.31 -12.52
CA ASP A 63 -0.23 2.44 -12.74
C ASP A 63 0.15 2.53 -14.22
N ASN A 64 0.06 3.72 -14.82
CA ASN A 64 0.44 3.97 -16.21
C ASN A 64 -0.11 2.93 -17.23
N ASN A 65 -1.40 2.61 -17.16
CA ASN A 65 -2.08 1.56 -17.96
C ASN A 65 -1.53 0.13 -17.77
N LYS A 66 -0.71 -0.12 -16.75
CA LYS A 66 -0.29 -1.45 -16.33
C LYS A 66 -1.05 -1.86 -15.08
N VAL A 67 -1.45 -3.13 -15.05
CA VAL A 67 -2.18 -3.72 -13.93
C VAL A 67 -1.27 -4.71 -13.22
N TYR A 68 -1.03 -4.46 -11.93
CA TYR A 68 -0.24 -5.30 -11.05
C TYR A 68 -1.20 -5.98 -10.07
N THR A 69 -1.16 -7.31 -10.01
CA THR A 69 -1.97 -8.09 -9.07
C THR A 69 -1.07 -8.62 -7.97
N TYR A 70 -1.37 -8.25 -6.72
CA TYR A 70 -0.68 -8.70 -5.52
C TYR A 70 -1.61 -9.60 -4.71
N GLU A 71 -1.07 -10.66 -4.10
CA GLU A 71 -1.82 -11.51 -3.17
C GLU A 71 -1.45 -11.14 -1.73
N ILE A 72 -2.46 -11.04 -0.86
CA ILE A 72 -2.25 -10.77 0.56
C ILE A 72 -1.77 -12.05 1.23
N HIS A 73 -0.49 -12.13 1.56
CA HIS A 73 0.07 -13.28 2.30
C HIS A 73 -0.01 -13.15 3.82
N LYS A 74 -0.03 -11.91 4.34
CA LYS A 74 0.01 -11.66 5.79
C LYS A 74 -0.58 -10.31 6.12
N MET A 75 -1.40 -10.25 7.17
CA MET A 75 -1.88 -9.00 7.75
C MET A 75 -1.71 -9.00 9.26
N TRP A 76 -1.26 -7.89 9.82
CA TRP A 76 -1.20 -7.69 11.25
C TRP A 76 -1.28 -6.19 11.58
N ILE A 77 -1.63 -5.87 12.82
CA ILE A 77 -1.61 -4.50 13.34
C ILE A 77 -0.31 -4.34 14.12
N THR A 78 0.42 -3.25 13.88
CA THR A 78 1.64 -2.91 14.64
C THR A 78 1.58 -1.48 15.19
N ASN A 79 2.60 -1.11 15.97
CA ASN A 79 2.75 0.22 16.55
C ASN A 79 3.20 1.24 15.50
N ALA A 80 2.82 2.51 15.69
CA ALA A 80 3.17 3.60 14.78
C ALA A 80 4.69 3.81 14.63
N ASP A 81 5.47 3.48 15.66
CA ASP A 81 6.93 3.61 15.66
C ASP A 81 7.66 2.36 15.13
N ASP A 82 6.93 1.32 14.70
CA ASP A 82 7.52 0.09 14.19
C ASP A 82 8.09 0.29 12.79
N ARG A 83 9.41 0.50 12.73
CA ARG A 83 10.16 0.66 11.48
C ARG A 83 10.49 -0.67 10.81
N THR A 84 10.20 -1.82 11.42
CA THR A 84 10.48 -3.15 10.85
C THR A 84 9.57 -3.48 9.67
N VAL A 85 8.47 -2.72 9.49
CA VAL A 85 7.53 -2.88 8.39
C VAL A 85 8.04 -2.24 7.09
N ILE A 86 8.83 -1.15 7.17
CA ILE A 86 9.33 -0.41 6.01
C ILE A 86 10.78 -0.80 5.74
N VAL A 87 10.98 -2.04 5.34
CA VAL A 87 12.32 -2.60 5.04
C VAL A 87 12.42 -2.97 3.58
N LYS A 88 13.60 -2.81 2.99
CA LYS A 88 13.84 -3.20 1.59
C LYS A 88 13.60 -4.71 1.43
N LYS A 89 12.72 -5.10 0.51
CA LYS A 89 12.50 -6.51 0.14
C LYS A 89 13.05 -6.77 -1.26
N GLU A 90 13.78 -7.87 -1.41
CA GLU A 90 14.31 -8.32 -2.70
C GLU A 90 13.24 -8.97 -3.60
N LYS A 91 12.13 -9.41 -3.00
CA LYS A 91 10.99 -9.99 -3.72
C LYS A 91 9.71 -9.24 -3.37
N PRO A 92 8.84 -8.99 -4.36
CA PRO A 92 7.54 -8.35 -4.15
C PRO A 92 6.61 -9.22 -3.29
#